data_AF-A0A937C042-F1
#
_entry.id   AF-A0A937C042-F1
#
_cell.length_a   1.000
_cell.length_b   1.000
_cell.length_c   1.000
_cell.angle_alpha   90.00
_cell.angle_beta   90.00
_cell.angle_gamma   90.00
#
_symmetry.space_group_name_H-M   'P 1'
#
loop_
_entity.id
_entity.type
_entity.pdbx_description
1 polymer ?
#
loop_
_entity_poly.entity_id
_entity_poly.type
_entity_poly.pdbx_seq_one_letter_code
_entity_poly.pdbx_strand_id
1 'polypeptide(L)'
;MRKLIVTYRDIQRYSEATITRQFVRTEIDYIRKPDGSLVKMEKTREFFNGLMSDHKQEINTWLDQHIISFKKTQDLLDLIRYYNSLP
;
A
#
# COMPACT_ATOMS: atom_id res chain seq x y z
N MET A 1 10.86 -6.44 1.45
CA MET A 1 11.97 -5.48 1.20
C MET A 1 11.36 -4.09 1.04
N ARG A 2 12.00 -3.03 1.56
CA ARG A 2 11.47 -1.65 1.49
C ARG A 2 12.36 -0.80 0.60
N LYS A 3 11.76 -0.04 -0.33
CA LYS A 3 12.47 0.91 -1.20
C LYS A 3 11.92 2.32 -0.97
N LEU A 4 12.83 3.25 -0.73
CA LEU A 4 12.52 4.68 -0.63
C LEU A 4 12.81 5.35 -1.98
N ILE A 5 11.85 6.11 -2.51
CA ILE A 5 12.06 6.96 -3.67
C ILE A 5 11.67 8.39 -3.28
N VAL A 6 12.58 9.33 -3.47
CA VAL A 6 12.28 10.76 -3.30
C VAL A 6 12.25 11.38 -4.69
N THR A 7 11.09 11.86 -5.10
CA THR A 7 10.89 12.59 -6.36
C THR A 7 10.69 14.06 -6.02
N TYR A 8 11.25 14.97 -6.81
CA TYR A 8 10.99 16.40 -6.65
C TYR A 8 10.37 16.99 -7.91
N ARG A 9 9.52 18.01 -7.73
CA ARG A 9 8.95 18.80 -8.81
C ARG A 9 9.09 20.27 -8.47
N ASP A 10 9.71 21.02 -9.37
CA ASP A 10 9.80 22.46 -9.26
C ASP A 10 8.55 23.05 -9.91
N ILE A 11 7.76 23.78 -9.13
CA ILE A 11 6.58 24.50 -9.59
C ILE A 11 6.94 25.98 -9.57
N GLN A 12 7.01 26.57 -10.75
CA GLN A 12 7.14 28.02 -10.94
C GLN A 12 5.83 28.54 -11.54
N ARG A 13 5.20 29.49 -10.86
CA ARG A 13 4.01 30.18 -11.38
C ARG A 13 4.43 31.31 -12.31
N TYR A 14 3.57 31.65 -13.27
CA TYR A 14 3.85 32.71 -14.24
C TYR A 14 4.06 34.06 -13.53
N SER A 15 5.19 34.71 -13.80
CA SER A 15 5.61 36.00 -13.18
C SER A 15 5.96 35.98 -11.68
N GLU A 16 6.29 34.83 -11.10
CA GLU A 16 6.94 34.77 -9.76
C GLU A 16 8.45 34.50 -9.87
N ALA A 17 9.24 35.27 -9.13
CA ALA A 17 10.70 35.06 -8.97
C ALA A 17 11.03 33.90 -8.00
N THR A 18 10.00 33.28 -7.41
CA THR A 18 10.12 32.22 -6.40
C THR A 18 9.82 30.86 -7.03
N ILE A 19 10.71 29.88 -6.83
CA ILE A 19 10.52 28.49 -7.25
C ILE A 19 10.09 27.68 -6.03
N THR A 20 8.92 27.02 -6.11
CA THR A 20 8.48 26.09 -5.05
C THR A 20 8.90 24.67 -5.41
N ARG A 21 9.83 24.10 -4.66
CA ARG A 21 10.24 22.69 -4.82
C ARG A 21 9.37 21.79 -3.93
N GLN A 22 8.55 20.94 -4.55
CA GLN A 22 7.78 19.93 -3.86
C GLN A 22 8.56 18.62 -3.82
N PHE A 23 8.84 18.11 -2.63
CA PHE A 23 9.44 16.79 -2.42
C PHE A 23 8.34 15.77 -2.12
N VAL A 24 8.23 14.74 -2.94
CA VAL A 24 7.30 13.63 -2.77
C VAL A 24 8.10 12.39 -2.38
N ARG A 25 7.94 11.95 -1.13
CA ARG A 25 8.52 10.71 -0.63
C ARG A 25 7.56 9.56 -0.93
N THR A 26 7.99 8.61 -1.75
CA THR A 26 7.25 7.40 -2.08
C THR A 26 7.94 6.20 -1.46
N GLU A 27 7.22 5.48 -0.61
CA GLU A 27 7.68 4.23 -0.01
C GLU A 27 7.04 3.06 -0.75
N ILE A 28 7.87 2.14 -1.22
CA ILE A 28 7.43 0.94 -1.92
C ILE A 28 7.80 -0.27 -1.07
N ASP A 29 6.78 -1.00 -0.63
CA ASP A 29 6.89 -2.28 0.05
C ASP A 29 6.84 -3.42 -1.00
N TYR A 30 7.60 -4.49 -0.77
CA TYR A 30 7.58 -5.71 -1.61
C TYR A 30 7.31 -6.94 -0.77
N ILE A 31 6.44 -7.82 -1.27
CA ILE A 31 6.12 -9.14 -0.72
C ILE A 31 6.90 -10.18 -1.51
N ARG A 32 7.52 -11.13 -0.80
CA ARG A 32 8.18 -12.28 -1.40
C ARG A 32 7.18 -13.42 -1.49
N LYS A 33 6.95 -13.94 -2.70
CA LYS A 33 6.11 -15.11 -2.94
C LYS A 33 6.89 -16.41 -2.67
N PRO A 34 6.20 -17.56 -2.49
CA PRO A 34 6.83 -18.86 -2.26
C PRO A 34 7.77 -19.30 -3.40
N ASP A 35 7.46 -18.88 -4.63
CA ASP A 35 8.26 -19.10 -5.85
C ASP A 35 9.57 -18.28 -5.88
N GLY A 36 9.81 -17.44 -4.87
CA GLY A 36 10.99 -16.57 -4.78
C GLY A 36 10.84 -15.24 -5.52
N SER A 37 9.74 -15.01 -6.24
CA SER A 37 9.49 -13.74 -6.92
C SER A 37 9.14 -12.62 -5.93
N LEU A 38 9.52 -11.38 -6.27
CA LEU A 38 9.16 -10.19 -5.52
C LEU A 38 8.02 -9.48 -6.22
N VAL A 39 6.88 -9.36 -5.54
CA VAL A 39 5.75 -8.58 -6.04
C VAL A 39 5.68 -7.27 -5.28
N LYS A 40 5.60 -6.18 -6.05
CA LYS A 40 5.37 -4.84 -5.50
C LYS A 40 4.03 -4.85 -4.76
N MET A 41 4.06 -4.49 -3.49
CA MET A 41 2.86 -4.40 -2.68
C MET A 41 2.11 -3.14 -3.08
N GLU A 42 0.93 -3.32 -3.67
CA GLU A 42 0.00 -2.22 -3.87
C GLU A 42 -0.96 -2.18 -2.68
N LYS A 43 -1.11 -0.99 -2.08
CA LYS A 43 -1.99 -0.77 -0.92
C LYS A 43 -3.44 -0.63 -1.38
N THR A 44 -3.89 -1.55 -2.22
CA THR A 44 -5.22 -1.57 -2.85
C THR A 44 -5.96 -2.84 -2.47
N ARG A 45 -7.29 -2.73 -2.38
CA ARG A 45 -8.17 -3.88 -2.06
C ARG A 45 -8.01 -5.01 -3.07
N GLU A 46 -7.85 -4.68 -4.36
CA GLU A 46 -7.66 -5.67 -5.43
C GLU A 46 -6.39 -6.48 -5.24
N PHE A 47 -5.29 -5.82 -4.81
CA PHE A 47 -4.03 -6.48 -4.54
C PHE A 47 -4.16 -7.53 -3.43
N PHE A 48 -4.77 -7.16 -2.30
CA PHE A 48 -4.99 -8.10 -1.19
C PHE A 48 -5.96 -9.23 -1.55
N ASN A 49 -7.01 -8.92 -2.31
CA ASN A 49 -7.93 -9.93 -2.84
C ASN A 49 -7.25 -10.95 -3.76
N GLY A 50 -6.24 -10.54 -4.52
CA GLY A 50 -5.44 -11.44 -5.35
C GLY A 50 -4.40 -12.24 -4.56
N LEU A 51 -3.89 -11.69 -3.45
CA LEU A 51 -2.92 -12.36 -2.58
C LEU A 51 -3.57 -13.42 -1.68
N MET A 52 -4.78 -13.13 -1.19
CA MET A 52 -5.51 -13.94 -0.20
C MET A 52 -6.76 -14.56 -0.84
N SER A 53 -6.58 -15.26 -1.96
CA SER A 53 -7.68 -15.82 -2.75
C SER A 53 -8.54 -16.83 -1.97
N ASP A 54 -7.95 -17.56 -1.04
CA ASP A 54 -8.59 -18.67 -0.32
C ASP A 54 -9.69 -18.21 0.65
N HIS A 55 -9.59 -16.98 1.19
CA HIS A 55 -10.57 -16.39 2.12
C HIS A 55 -11.08 -15.03 1.63
N LYS A 56 -11.17 -14.89 0.31
CA LYS A 56 -11.51 -13.61 -0.32
C LYS A 56 -12.84 -13.06 0.16
N GLN A 57 -13.83 -13.91 0.42
CA GLN A 57 -15.18 -13.46 0.75
C GLN A 57 -15.24 -12.90 2.18
N GLU A 58 -14.64 -13.60 3.12
CA GLU A 58 -14.51 -13.23 4.54
C GLU A 58 -13.67 -11.96 4.72
N ILE A 59 -12.58 -11.83 3.96
CA ILE A 59 -11.74 -10.63 3.96
C ILE A 59 -12.52 -9.44 3.40
N ASN A 60 -13.26 -9.61 2.31
CA ASN A 60 -14.04 -8.50 1.76
C ASN A 60 -15.12 -8.03 2.73
N THR A 61 -15.83 -8.95 3.39
CA THR A 61 -16.79 -8.60 4.43
C THR A 61 -16.14 -7.86 5.59
N TRP A 62 -14.96 -8.32 6.03
CA TRP A 62 -14.23 -7.65 7.11
C TRP A 62 -13.74 -6.25 6.71
N LEU A 63 -13.26 -6.08 5.47
CA LEU A 63 -12.84 -4.79 4.90
C LEU A 63 -14.01 -3.82 4.67
N ASP A 64 -15.23 -4.32 4.46
CA ASP A 64 -16.42 -3.47 4.37
C ASP A 64 -16.90 -3.01 5.76
N GLN A 65 -16.70 -3.84 6.79
CA GLN A 65 -17.04 -3.50 8.18
C GLN A 65 -16.00 -2.61 8.85
N HIS A 66 -14.71 -2.81 8.55
CA HIS A 66 -13.61 -2.00 9.03
C HIS A 66 -13.15 -1.08 7.91
N ILE A 67 -13.40 0.23 8.02
CA ILE A 67 -12.95 1.19 7.01
C ILE A 67 -11.42 1.28 7.06
N ILE A 68 -10.74 0.49 6.24
CA ILE A 68 -9.27 0.40 6.24
C ILE A 68 -8.69 1.30 5.16
N SER A 69 -7.74 2.15 5.53
CA SER A 69 -7.10 3.07 4.58
C SER A 69 -5.93 2.43 3.83
N PHE A 70 -5.44 1.27 4.31
CA PHE A 70 -4.20 0.58 3.90
C PHE A 70 -2.93 1.45 3.97
N LYS A 71 -3.03 2.72 4.43
CA LYS A 71 -1.92 3.65 4.57
C LYS A 71 -1.15 3.41 5.86
N LYS A 72 -1.86 3.04 6.93
CA LYS A 72 -1.26 2.77 8.24
C LYS A 72 -0.71 1.35 8.29
N THR A 73 0.40 1.17 9.00
CA THR A 73 0.95 -0.17 9.24
C THR A 73 0.04 -1.02 10.12
N GLN A 74 -0.67 -0.40 11.06
CA GLN A 74 -1.60 -1.09 11.96
C GLN A 74 -2.75 -1.75 11.20
N ASP A 75 -3.39 -1.00 10.30
CA ASP A 75 -4.40 -1.47 9.34
C ASP A 75 -3.98 -2.77 8.61
N LEU A 76 -2.72 -2.82 8.17
CA LEU A 76 -2.16 -4.00 7.47
C LEU A 76 -1.92 -5.17 8.43
N LEU A 77 -1.46 -4.90 9.65
CA LEU A 77 -1.28 -5.95 10.67
C LEU A 77 -2.60 -6.57 11.09
N ASP A 78 -3.65 -5.75 11.24
CA ASP A 78 -4.98 -6.23 11.62
C ASP A 78 -5.60 -7.09 10.52
N LEU A 79 -5.41 -6.72 9.24
CA LEU A 79 -5.79 -7.57 8.10
C LEU A 79 -5.07 -8.92 8.12
N ILE A 80 -3.75 -8.92 8.34
CA ILE A 80 -2.95 -10.16 8.38
C ILE A 80 -3.37 -11.03 9.58
N ARG A 81 -3.62 -10.43 10.74
CA ARG A 81 -4.11 -11.13 11.93
C ARG A 81 -5.47 -11.78 11.67
N TYR A 82 -6.38 -11.04 11.06
CA TYR A 82 -7.69 -11.56 10.67
C TYR A 82 -7.53 -12.74 9.70
N TYR A 83 -6.76 -12.57 8.62
CA TYR A 83 -6.50 -13.64 7.66
C TYR A 83 -5.91 -14.90 8.32
N ASN A 84 -4.92 -14.76 9.20
CA ASN A 84 -4.31 -15.88 9.91
C ASN A 84 -5.23 -16.52 10.99
N SER A 85 -6.35 -15.88 11.35
CA SER A 85 -7.34 -16.42 12.28
C SER A 85 -8.44 -17.22 11.58
N LEU A 86 -8.50 -17.16 10.24
CA LEU A 86 -9.46 -17.92 9.45
C LEU A 86 -9.00 -19.39 9.36
N PRO A 87 -9.94 -20.35 9.44
CA PRO A 87 -9.66 -21.79 9.49
C PRO A 87 -9.27 -22.40 8.13
#